data_AF-A0A522BFC1-F1
#
_entry.id   AF-A0A522BFC1-F1
#
_cell.length_a   1.000
_cell.length_b   1.000
_cell.length_c   1.000
_cell.angle_alpha   90.00
_cell.angle_beta   90.00
_cell.angle_gamma   90.00
#
_symmetry.space_group_name_H-M   'P 1'
#
loop_
_entity.id
_entity.type
_entity.pdbx_description
1 polymer ?
#
loop_
_entity_poly.entity_id
_entity_poly.type
_entity_poly.pdbx_seq_one_letter_code
_entity_poly.pdbx_strand_id
1 'polypeptide(L)'
;MPKERFLNRGSIDMRIKAFTATAIALFLLCACAGLKGGYSLPASHPEELSKNRPVCSSCHEESKGGLVYKRFDHTLAFAQGNHKNEAYQEERVCGMCHAQSYCNDCHVTSTELKPSTKRADETYRQMPHRGDYRTRHRIDGRLDPASCFSCHGNPRAAASCAVCHGK
;
A
#
# COMPACT_ATOMS: atom_id res chain seq x y z
N MET A 1 -70.70 -40.38 -0.31
CA MET A 1 -69.97 -39.35 0.47
C MET A 1 -68.68 -39.00 -0.26
N PRO A 2 -68.45 -37.74 -0.69
CA PRO A 2 -67.10 -37.27 -1.00
C PRO A 2 -66.69 -36.19 0.02
N LYS A 3 -65.67 -36.48 0.83
CA LYS A 3 -64.91 -35.49 1.60
C LYS A 3 -63.73 -35.08 0.74
N GLU A 4 -63.83 -34.03 -0.05
CA GLU A 4 -62.63 -33.41 -0.62
C GLU A 4 -62.67 -31.88 -0.58
N ARG A 5 -61.50 -31.33 -0.29
CA ARG A 5 -61.06 -29.97 -0.65
C ARG A 5 -61.46 -28.78 0.23
N PHE A 6 -61.20 -28.89 1.54
CA PHE A 6 -60.89 -27.72 2.37
C PHE A 6 -59.38 -27.67 2.68
N LEU A 7 -58.55 -27.58 1.65
CA LEU A 7 -57.14 -27.23 1.85
C LEU A 7 -56.95 -25.73 1.54
N ASN A 8 -56.80 -24.98 2.63
CA ASN A 8 -55.56 -24.25 2.85
C ASN A 8 -55.34 -22.93 2.08
N ARG A 9 -56.40 -22.14 1.86
CA ARG A 9 -56.30 -20.79 1.28
C ARG A 9 -55.45 -19.85 2.15
N GLY A 10 -55.53 -19.99 3.48
CA GLY A 10 -54.75 -19.19 4.43
C GLY A 10 -53.24 -19.43 4.41
N SER A 11 -52.74 -20.67 4.20
CA SER A 11 -51.30 -20.87 4.09
C SER A 11 -50.73 -20.47 2.74
N ILE A 12 -51.54 -20.51 1.67
CA ILE A 12 -51.14 -20.03 0.34
C ILE A 12 -50.93 -18.51 0.40
N ASP A 13 -51.88 -17.77 0.99
CA ASP A 13 -51.75 -16.31 1.15
C ASP A 13 -50.58 -15.92 2.06
N MET A 14 -50.29 -16.71 3.11
CA MET A 14 -49.15 -16.47 3.99
C MET A 14 -47.80 -16.75 3.32
N ARG A 15 -47.72 -17.78 2.47
CA ARG A 15 -46.53 -18.09 1.66
C ARG A 15 -46.27 -17.02 0.60
N ILE A 16 -47.32 -16.50 -0.05
CA ILE A 16 -47.21 -15.42 -1.04
C ILE A 16 -46.71 -14.14 -0.36
N LYS A 17 -47.26 -13.76 0.80
CA LYS A 17 -46.80 -12.58 1.56
C LYS A 17 -45.36 -12.70 2.05
N ALA A 18 -44.93 -13.89 2.49
CA ALA A 18 -43.55 -14.12 2.89
C ALA A 18 -42.58 -14.02 1.70
N PHE A 19 -42.97 -14.53 0.53
CA PHE A 19 -42.16 -14.50 -0.69
C PHE A 19 -42.04 -13.08 -1.26
N THR A 20 -43.12 -12.29 -1.24
CA THR A 20 -43.08 -10.89 -1.68
C THR A 20 -42.24 -10.03 -0.75
N ALA A 21 -42.35 -10.22 0.57
CA ALA A 21 -41.53 -9.49 1.54
C ALA A 21 -40.03 -9.79 1.39
N THR A 22 -39.66 -11.05 1.16
CA THR A 22 -38.25 -11.44 0.92
C THR A 22 -37.73 -10.91 -0.42
N ALA A 23 -38.54 -10.94 -1.47
CA ALA A 23 -38.16 -10.38 -2.77
C ALA A 23 -37.93 -8.86 -2.71
N ILE A 24 -38.78 -8.12 -1.99
CA ILE A 24 -38.61 -6.68 -1.77
C ILE A 24 -37.34 -6.39 -0.97
N ALA A 25 -37.06 -7.16 0.08
CA ALA A 25 -35.84 -7.00 0.88
C ALA A 25 -34.58 -7.26 0.04
N LEU A 26 -34.57 -8.31 -0.80
CA LEU A 26 -33.48 -8.60 -1.73
C LEU A 26 -33.30 -7.49 -2.77
N PHE A 27 -34.40 -6.96 -3.32
CA PHE A 27 -34.34 -5.87 -4.30
C PHE A 27 -33.77 -4.58 -3.69
N LEU A 28 -34.18 -4.22 -2.47
CA LEU A 28 -33.64 -3.07 -1.75
C LEU A 28 -32.14 -3.22 -1.44
N LEU A 29 -31.68 -4.42 -1.06
CA LEU A 29 -30.25 -4.69 -0.85
C LEU A 29 -29.44 -4.57 -2.15
N CYS A 30 -29.96 -5.08 -3.27
CA CYS A 30 -29.32 -4.94 -4.58
C CYS A 30 -29.27 -3.48 -5.06
N ALA A 31 -30.32 -2.69 -4.80
CA ALA A 31 -30.35 -1.27 -5.15
C ALA A 31 -29.28 -0.46 -4.39
N CYS A 32 -29.09 -0.74 -3.09
CA CYS A 32 -28.03 -0.11 -2.30
C CYS A 32 -26.62 -0.51 -2.77
N ALA A 33 -26.43 -1.74 -3.26
CA ALA A 33 -25.16 -2.17 -3.84
C ALA A 33 -24.86 -1.50 -5.20
N GLY A 34 -25.90 -1.17 -5.98
CA GLY A 34 -25.79 -0.51 -7.29
C GLY A 34 -25.52 0.99 -7.23
N LEU A 35 -25.83 1.67 -6.12
CA LEU A 35 -25.64 3.12 -5.92
C LEU A 35 -24.19 3.55 -5.65
N LYS A 36 -23.18 2.74 -6.00
CA LYS A 36 -21.77 3.12 -5.93
C LYS A 36 -21.41 4.14 -7.03
N GLY A 37 -21.95 5.35 -6.93
CA GLY A 37 -21.46 6.54 -7.61
C GLY A 37 -20.16 7.01 -6.97
N GLY A 38 -19.10 6.21 -7.09
CA GLY A 38 -17.76 6.57 -6.64
C GLY A 38 -17.02 7.34 -7.72
N TYR A 39 -16.25 8.34 -7.32
CA TYR A 39 -15.29 9.01 -8.19
C TYR A 39 -14.38 7.96 -8.88
N SER A 40 -14.39 7.91 -10.21
CA SER A 40 -13.52 7.02 -10.97
C SER A 40 -12.18 7.71 -11.20
N LEU A 41 -11.10 7.11 -10.69
CA LEU A 41 -9.74 7.57 -10.99
C LEU A 41 -9.45 7.37 -12.49
N PRO A 42 -8.86 8.37 -13.17
CA PRO A 42 -8.41 8.21 -14.54
C PRO A 42 -7.19 7.26 -14.59
N ALA A 43 -6.90 6.72 -15.78
CA ALA A 43 -5.75 5.83 -15.97
C ALA A 43 -4.39 6.52 -15.76
N SER A 44 -4.33 7.84 -15.95
CA SER A 44 -3.15 8.67 -15.75
C SER A 44 -3.55 10.08 -15.30
N HIS A 45 -2.61 10.83 -14.75
CA HIS A 45 -2.86 12.24 -14.42
C HIS A 45 -3.10 13.05 -15.71
N PRO A 46 -4.12 13.92 -15.77
CA PRO A 46 -4.47 14.64 -17.01
C PRO A 46 -3.46 15.72 -17.39
N GLU A 47 -2.76 16.28 -16.41
CA GLU A 47 -1.66 17.22 -16.62
C GLU A 47 -0.32 16.49 -16.56
N GLU A 48 0.65 16.93 -17.37
CA GLU A 48 1.99 16.40 -17.37
C GLU A 48 2.71 16.79 -16.08
N LEU A 49 2.83 15.83 -15.15
CA LEU A 49 3.54 16.04 -13.91
C LEU A 49 5.06 15.97 -14.14
N SER A 50 5.82 16.73 -13.34
CA SER A 50 7.28 16.62 -13.35
C SER A 50 7.71 15.16 -13.12
N LYS A 51 8.80 14.72 -13.76
CA LYS A 51 9.38 13.37 -13.59
C LYS A 51 9.84 13.03 -12.15
N ASN A 52 9.73 13.98 -11.22
CA ASN A 52 10.15 13.85 -9.83
C ASN A 52 9.01 13.34 -8.94
N ARG A 53 9.15 13.53 -7.62
CA ARG A 53 8.19 13.16 -6.56
C ARG A 53 7.04 14.18 -6.52
N PRO A 54 5.85 13.85 -7.05
CA PRO A 54 4.73 14.80 -7.04
C PRO A 54 4.21 15.01 -5.62
N VAL A 55 3.78 16.25 -5.34
CA VAL A 55 3.09 16.65 -4.11
C VAL A 55 1.69 17.06 -4.53
N CYS A 56 0.73 16.15 -4.36
CA CYS A 56 -0.65 16.34 -4.78
C CYS A 56 -1.27 17.57 -4.10
N SER A 57 -0.96 17.81 -2.83
CA SER A 57 -1.44 18.98 -2.08
C SER A 57 -0.93 20.34 -2.58
N SER A 58 0.04 20.35 -3.51
CA SER A 58 0.49 21.60 -4.15
C SER A 58 -0.53 22.17 -5.14
N CYS A 59 -1.39 21.32 -5.70
CA CYS A 59 -2.41 21.72 -6.69
C CYS A 59 -3.84 21.32 -6.27
N HIS A 60 -3.99 20.31 -5.42
CA HIS A 60 -5.28 19.84 -4.92
C HIS A 60 -5.53 20.29 -3.49
N GLU A 61 -6.80 20.58 -3.17
CA GLU A 61 -7.26 20.65 -1.79
C GLU A 61 -6.98 19.33 -1.05
N GLU A 62 -6.81 19.38 0.28
CA GLU A 62 -6.38 18.21 1.06
C GLU A 62 -7.24 16.96 0.82
N SER A 63 -8.54 17.14 0.59
CA SER A 63 -9.48 16.08 0.27
C SER A 63 -10.55 16.55 -0.70
N LYS A 64 -10.80 15.77 -1.76
CA LYS A 64 -11.89 16.03 -2.71
C LYS A 64 -12.34 14.73 -3.37
N GLY A 65 -13.66 14.55 -3.52
CA GLY A 65 -14.22 13.39 -4.23
C GLY A 65 -13.97 12.05 -3.56
N GLY A 66 -13.77 12.03 -2.23
CA GLY A 66 -13.46 10.82 -1.48
C GLY A 66 -11.98 10.45 -1.42
N LEU A 67 -11.11 11.18 -2.14
CA LEU A 67 -9.66 11.02 -2.07
C LEU A 67 -9.04 12.11 -1.20
N VAL A 68 -8.18 11.73 -0.26
CA VAL A 68 -7.39 12.65 0.56
C VAL A 68 -6.00 12.79 -0.06
N TYR A 69 -5.83 13.73 -0.98
CA TYR A 69 -4.64 13.94 -1.81
C TYR A 69 -3.34 14.05 -1.00
N LYS A 70 -3.39 14.76 0.14
CA LYS A 70 -2.23 14.96 1.02
C LYS A 70 -1.60 13.65 1.52
N ARG A 71 -2.36 12.55 1.56
CA ARG A 71 -1.84 11.22 1.96
C ARG A 71 -0.89 10.62 0.92
N PHE A 72 -0.96 11.08 -0.33
CA PHE A 72 -0.16 10.59 -1.45
C PHE A 72 1.02 11.51 -1.80
N ASP A 73 1.23 12.57 -1.02
CA ASP A 73 2.38 13.44 -1.19
C ASP A 73 3.67 12.66 -0.93
N HIS A 74 4.59 12.66 -1.89
CA HIS A 74 5.84 11.88 -1.86
C HIS A 74 6.89 12.45 -0.89
N THR A 75 6.51 12.60 0.36
CA THR A 75 7.35 13.00 1.50
C THR A 75 8.08 11.80 2.11
N LEU A 76 9.05 12.08 2.98
CA LEU A 76 9.71 11.01 3.76
C LEU A 76 8.72 10.29 4.68
N ALA A 77 7.78 11.02 5.28
CA ALA A 77 6.75 10.44 6.15
C ALA A 77 5.83 9.47 5.39
N PHE A 78 5.49 9.80 4.13
CA PHE A 78 4.77 8.88 3.26
C PHE A 78 5.57 7.61 3.02
N ALA A 79 6.80 7.73 2.52
CA ALA A 79 7.64 6.58 2.19
C ALA A 79 7.90 5.65 3.40
N GLN A 80 8.00 6.21 4.61
CA GLN A 80 8.38 5.47 5.82
C GLN A 80 7.19 4.92 6.62
N GLY A 81 6.10 5.68 6.75
CA GLY A 81 5.00 5.34 7.64
C GLY A 81 3.73 4.94 6.89
N ASN A 82 3.31 5.78 5.95
CA ASN A 82 1.95 5.71 5.43
C ASN A 82 1.82 4.94 4.11
N HIS A 83 2.91 4.79 3.35
CA HIS A 83 2.92 4.12 2.05
C HIS A 83 2.22 2.76 2.08
N LYS A 84 2.52 1.91 3.08
CA LYS A 84 1.89 0.58 3.21
C LYS A 84 0.37 0.69 3.31
N ASN A 85 -0.12 1.63 4.12
CA ASN A 85 -1.54 1.80 4.37
C ASN A 85 -2.23 2.36 3.14
N GLU A 86 -1.63 3.36 2.49
CA GLU A 86 -2.18 3.94 1.26
C GLU A 86 -2.19 2.94 0.11
N ALA A 87 -1.11 2.19 -0.08
CA ALA A 87 -1.02 1.17 -1.12
C ALA A 87 -2.08 0.07 -0.94
N TYR A 88 -2.38 -0.31 0.31
CA TYR A 88 -3.42 -1.30 0.59
C TYR A 88 -4.84 -0.78 0.30
N GLN A 89 -5.09 0.51 0.56
CA GLN A 89 -6.42 1.10 0.41
C GLN A 89 -6.69 1.57 -1.03
N GLU A 90 -5.69 2.16 -1.68
CA GLU A 90 -5.85 2.91 -2.93
C GLU A 90 -4.70 2.66 -3.93
N GLU A 91 -4.33 1.40 -4.16
CA GLU A 91 -3.28 1.02 -5.13
C GLU A 91 -3.47 1.64 -6.53
N ARG A 92 -4.74 1.87 -6.92
CA ARG A 92 -5.11 2.44 -8.22
C ARG A 92 -4.55 3.85 -8.43
N VAL A 93 -4.38 4.63 -7.36
CA VAL A 93 -3.77 5.97 -7.41
C VAL A 93 -2.29 5.84 -7.79
N CYS A 94 -1.59 4.85 -7.23
CA CYS A 94 -0.19 4.58 -7.55
C CYS A 94 -0.03 4.13 -9.01
N GLY A 95 -0.98 3.34 -9.51
CA GLY A 95 -1.01 2.82 -10.90
C GLY A 95 -1.11 3.90 -11.97
N MET A 96 -1.48 5.14 -11.63
CA MET A 96 -1.50 6.27 -12.56
C MET A 96 -0.09 6.69 -13.01
N CYS A 97 0.92 6.40 -12.19
CA CYS A 97 2.31 6.81 -12.44
C CYS A 97 3.31 5.64 -12.39
N HIS A 98 3.04 4.61 -11.58
CA HIS A 98 3.94 3.48 -11.37
C HIS A 98 3.42 2.23 -12.05
N ALA A 99 4.31 1.51 -12.72
CA ALA A 99 4.03 0.18 -13.23
C ALA A 99 3.94 -0.84 -12.08
N GLN A 100 3.19 -1.93 -12.27
CA GLN A 100 3.06 -3.00 -11.28
C GLN A 100 4.41 -3.59 -10.84
N SER A 101 5.41 -3.59 -11.73
CA SER A 101 6.77 -4.04 -11.43
C SER A 101 7.44 -3.23 -10.31
N TYR A 102 7.03 -1.98 -10.09
CA TYR A 102 7.50 -1.16 -8.97
C TYR A 102 7.03 -1.72 -7.63
N CYS A 103 5.75 -2.12 -7.53
CA CYS A 103 5.23 -2.78 -6.34
C CYS A 103 5.95 -4.11 -6.08
N ASN A 104 6.24 -4.83 -7.16
CA ASN A 104 6.89 -6.13 -7.12
C ASN A 104 8.33 -6.09 -6.60
N ASP A 105 9.02 -4.94 -6.70
CA ASP A 105 10.36 -4.80 -6.13
C ASP A 105 10.37 -5.13 -4.62
N CYS A 106 9.27 -4.86 -3.90
CA CYS A 106 9.15 -5.13 -2.46
C CYS A 106 8.11 -6.19 -2.10
N HIS A 107 7.02 -6.33 -2.86
CA HIS A 107 5.89 -7.19 -2.52
C HIS A 107 5.98 -8.62 -3.08
N VAL A 108 6.97 -8.93 -3.92
CA VAL A 108 7.18 -10.30 -4.38
C VAL A 108 7.93 -11.10 -3.31
N THR A 109 7.38 -12.27 -2.98
CA THR A 109 7.93 -13.19 -1.96
C THR A 109 9.17 -13.96 -2.44
N SER A 110 9.42 -13.99 -3.76
CA SER A 110 10.55 -14.67 -4.41
C SER A 110 11.25 -13.75 -5.41
N THR A 111 11.97 -12.75 -4.90
CA THR A 111 12.96 -12.02 -5.70
C THR A 111 14.34 -12.64 -5.53
N GLU A 112 15.16 -12.64 -6.59
CA GLU A 112 16.55 -13.13 -6.49
C GLU A 112 17.35 -12.38 -5.42
N LEU A 113 17.05 -11.08 -5.24
CA LEU A 113 17.70 -10.21 -4.27
C LEU A 113 16.67 -9.37 -3.52
N LYS A 114 16.75 -9.36 -2.18
CA LYS A 114 15.96 -8.47 -1.32
C LYS A 114 16.15 -7.00 -1.75
N PRO A 115 15.15 -6.11 -1.60
CA PRO A 115 15.26 -4.68 -1.97
C PRO A 115 16.50 -3.98 -1.42
N SER A 116 16.88 -4.30 -0.17
CA SER A 116 18.07 -3.78 0.52
C SER A 116 19.39 -4.26 -0.08
N THR A 117 19.37 -5.36 -0.82
CA THR A 117 20.52 -5.89 -1.54
C THR A 117 20.56 -5.37 -2.97
N LYS A 118 19.41 -5.30 -3.64
CA LYS A 118 19.29 -4.81 -5.03
C LYS A 118 19.64 -3.32 -5.14
N ARG A 119 19.35 -2.52 -4.10
CA ARG A 119 19.52 -1.07 -4.10
C ARG A 119 20.21 -0.58 -2.84
N ALA A 120 21.44 -1.05 -2.65
CA ALA A 120 22.22 -0.86 -1.43
C ALA A 120 22.86 0.54 -1.32
N ASP A 121 22.92 1.27 -2.42
CA ASP A 121 23.46 2.63 -2.57
C ASP A 121 22.38 3.72 -2.51
N GLU A 122 21.10 3.35 -2.47
CA GLU A 122 19.99 4.30 -2.43
C GLU A 122 19.75 4.85 -1.01
N THR A 123 19.77 6.17 -0.88
CA THR A 123 19.61 6.88 0.41
C THR A 123 18.16 6.97 0.91
N TYR A 124 17.19 6.69 0.04
CA TYR A 124 15.76 6.84 0.33
C TYR A 124 15.13 5.59 0.97
N ARG A 125 15.88 4.49 1.04
CA ARG A 125 15.53 3.30 1.81
C ARG A 125 16.39 3.37 3.06
N GLN A 126 15.81 3.74 4.20
CA GLN A 126 16.49 3.94 5.50
C GLN A 126 17.15 2.64 6.01
N MET A 127 18.21 2.22 5.34
CA MET A 127 19.17 1.23 5.78
C MET A 127 20.51 1.69 5.22
N PRO A 128 21.21 2.60 5.94
CA PRO A 128 22.59 2.99 5.62
C PRO A 128 23.50 1.75 5.52
N HIS A 129 23.07 0.67 6.17
CA HIS A 129 23.67 -0.65 6.17
C HIS A 129 22.58 -1.69 5.96
N ARG A 130 22.87 -2.78 5.25
CA ARG A 130 21.94 -3.91 5.09
C ARG A 130 21.58 -4.51 6.46
N GLY A 131 20.42 -5.16 6.56
CA GLY A 131 19.95 -5.78 7.81
C GLY A 131 20.86 -6.89 8.37
N ASP A 132 21.77 -7.44 7.55
CA ASP A 132 22.79 -8.43 7.92
C ASP A 132 24.19 -7.82 8.10
N TYR A 133 24.32 -6.48 8.16
CA TYR A 133 25.62 -5.83 8.17
C TYR A 133 26.54 -6.30 9.30
N ARG A 134 26.02 -6.69 10.47
CA ARG A 134 26.86 -7.20 11.58
C ARG A 134 27.64 -8.47 11.20
N THR A 135 27.07 -9.37 10.39
CA THR A 135 27.76 -10.59 9.97
C THR A 135 28.68 -10.34 8.77
N ARG A 136 28.37 -9.35 7.94
CA ARG A 136 29.15 -8.95 6.76
C ARG A 136 30.22 -7.89 7.03
N HIS A 137 30.18 -7.22 8.17
CA HIS A 137 31.06 -6.10 8.52
C HIS A 137 32.54 -6.40 8.28
N ARG A 138 33.00 -7.62 8.59
CA ARG A 138 34.39 -8.05 8.37
C ARG A 138 34.79 -8.10 6.89
N ILE A 139 33.84 -8.37 6.00
CA ILE A 139 34.04 -8.48 4.56
C ILE A 139 34.05 -7.08 3.98
N ASP A 140 32.99 -6.30 4.23
CA ASP A 140 32.82 -4.97 3.67
C ASP A 140 33.90 -4.02 4.21
N GLY A 141 34.23 -4.09 5.50
CA GLY A 141 35.34 -3.33 6.12
C GLY A 141 36.74 -3.76 5.69
N ARG A 142 36.90 -4.92 5.04
CA ARG A 142 38.16 -5.32 4.41
C ARG A 142 38.26 -4.82 2.97
N LEU A 143 37.14 -4.79 2.25
CA LEU A 143 37.08 -4.36 0.85
C LEU A 143 37.26 -2.85 0.73
N ASP A 144 36.49 -2.07 1.50
CA ASP A 144 36.57 -0.61 1.50
C ASP A 144 36.13 -0.03 2.85
N PRO A 145 37.05 0.05 3.83
CA PRO A 145 36.74 0.66 5.12
C PRO A 145 36.50 2.17 5.02
N ALA A 146 37.05 2.86 4.00
CA ALA A 146 36.97 4.31 3.89
C ALA A 146 35.56 4.82 3.62
N SER A 147 34.75 4.03 2.91
CA SER A 147 33.32 4.29 2.69
C SER A 147 32.53 4.55 3.98
N CYS A 148 32.95 3.98 5.12
CA CYS A 148 32.26 4.13 6.40
C CYS A 148 32.63 5.43 7.14
N PHE A 149 33.79 6.02 6.87
CA PHE A 149 34.38 7.07 7.71
C PHE A 149 33.67 8.42 7.56
N SER A 150 33.01 8.65 6.43
CA SER A 150 32.23 9.87 6.17
C SER A 150 31.08 10.04 7.18
N CYS A 151 30.48 8.93 7.61
CA CYS A 151 29.34 8.93 8.53
C CYS A 151 29.73 8.47 9.94
N HIS A 152 30.64 7.51 10.08
CA HIS A 152 31.02 6.92 11.37
C HIS A 152 32.31 7.48 11.95
N GLY A 153 33.14 8.16 11.15
CA GLY A 153 34.43 8.69 11.58
C GLY A 153 35.56 7.65 11.61
N ASN A 154 36.68 8.02 12.22
CA ASN A 154 37.90 7.20 12.24
C ASN A 154 37.71 5.93 13.11
N PRO A 155 38.05 4.71 12.64
CA PRO A 155 37.87 3.47 13.38
C PRO A 155 38.55 3.40 14.75
N ARG A 156 39.63 4.17 14.96
CA ARG A 156 40.37 4.20 16.22
C ARG A 156 39.76 5.15 17.26
N ALA A 157 38.96 6.11 16.83
CA ALA A 157 38.44 7.19 17.69
C ALA A 157 36.90 7.21 17.76
N ALA A 158 36.21 6.71 16.73
CA ALA A 158 34.77 6.65 16.67
C ALA A 158 34.22 5.65 17.69
N ALA A 159 33.26 6.07 18.51
CA ALA A 159 32.67 5.23 19.56
C ALA A 159 32.09 3.92 19.02
N SER A 160 31.53 3.91 17.81
CA SER A 160 30.96 2.73 17.16
C SER A 160 32.01 1.69 16.72
N CYS A 161 33.25 2.12 16.46
CA CYS A 161 34.33 1.26 16.00
C CYS A 161 35.32 0.92 17.12
N ALA A 162 35.57 1.87 18.02
CA ALA A 162 36.59 1.77 19.07
C ALA A 162 36.36 0.59 20.02
N VAL A 163 35.12 0.14 20.20
CA VAL A 163 34.78 -1.04 21.01
C VAL A 163 35.51 -2.32 20.53
N CYS A 164 35.75 -2.45 19.22
CA CYS A 164 36.42 -3.61 18.64
C CYS A 164 37.77 -3.26 17.98
N HIS A 165 37.97 -1.99 17.58
CA HIS A 165 39.12 -1.51 16.82
C HIS A 165 39.94 -0.43 17.53
N GLY A 166 39.50 0.01 18.72
CA GLY A 166 40.26 0.90 19.58
C GLY A 166 41.41 0.14 20.22
N LYS A 167 42.61 0.68 20.11
CA LYS A 167 43.74 0.32 20.98
C LYS A 167 43.88 1.41 22.01
#